data_AF-A0A7S4IHZ8-F1
#
_entry.id   AF-A0A7S4IHZ8-F1
#
_cell.length_a   1.000
_cell.length_b   1.000
_cell.length_c   1.000
_cell.angle_alpha   90.00
_cell.angle_beta   90.00
_cell.angle_gamma   90.00
#
_symmetry.space_group_name_H-M   'P 1'
#
loop_
_entity.id
_entity.type
_entity.pdbx_description
1 polymer ?
#
loop_
_entity_poly.entity_id
_entity_poly.type
_entity_poly.pdbx_seq_one_letter_code
_entity_poly.pdbx_strand_id
1 'polypeptide(L)'
;MTPDANPVQQATVVAMIAAATAGVVMINWLKSRGHRCSWSWEKKRIAYLVYIGGAVLFGCFLDRNFCSTDMIIPTRTQAMAVLLGVMDFYFSEVSYLPISIFPGAFIWCIVLYLRNYAIRELVGPSVVTIVTELTPEVVFYECLRFMFLVPTVGVLSDLIFCPLHRWLHAPCRYSQQHKGHHEFMGQLTSLVIYHGDIKDDLLMSVSINLGVIFYFYLASLVGLEKSIFSTVTVLLNSFNGMFSHAHDIRCAGLIVPLRDEMNFAAYHRLHHLYPNCNFGLTMPSDLFWDKVLGQNTIIPPKVLKKQSLT
;
A
#
# COMPACT_ATOMS: atom_id res chain seq x y z
N MET A 1 -30.67 8.69 -0.04
CA MET A 1 -29.93 8.35 -1.28
C MET A 1 -28.55 8.96 -1.15
N THR A 2 -27.49 8.15 -1.17
CA THR A 2 -26.15 8.69 -1.40
C THR A 2 -26.17 9.32 -2.79
N PRO A 3 -25.77 10.60 -2.96
CA PRO A 3 -25.58 11.13 -4.30
C PRO A 3 -24.59 10.22 -5.02
N ASP A 4 -24.95 9.75 -6.21
CA ASP A 4 -24.02 9.00 -7.05
C ASP A 4 -22.79 9.86 -7.32
N ALA A 5 -21.61 9.23 -7.29
CA ALA A 5 -20.37 9.94 -7.62
C ALA A 5 -20.49 10.58 -9.01
N ASN A 6 -19.94 11.78 -9.17
CA ASN A 6 -19.96 12.48 -10.45
C ASN A 6 -19.40 11.58 -11.58
N PRO A 7 -20.03 11.50 -12.76
CA PRO A 7 -19.57 10.64 -13.86
C PRO A 7 -18.10 10.86 -14.26
N VAL A 8 -17.56 12.07 -14.08
CA VAL A 8 -16.15 12.39 -14.35
C VAL A 8 -15.21 11.66 -13.39
N GLN A 9 -15.59 11.51 -12.12
CA GLN A 9 -14.82 10.74 -11.14
C GLN A 9 -14.75 9.26 -11.56
N GLN A 10 -15.89 8.69 -11.97
CA GLN A 10 -15.97 7.31 -12.45
C GLN A 10 -15.15 7.11 -13.74
N ALA A 11 -15.29 8.01 -14.71
CA ALA A 11 -14.54 7.98 -15.95
C ALA A 11 -13.02 8.06 -15.70
N THR A 12 -12.60 8.87 -14.71
CA THR A 12 -11.21 8.96 -14.30
C THR A 12 -10.67 7.62 -13.78
N VAL A 13 -11.42 6.91 -12.94
CA VAL A 13 -11.03 5.58 -12.46
C VAL A 13 -10.86 4.61 -13.62
N VAL A 14 -11.83 4.55 -14.53
CA VAL A 14 -11.78 3.68 -15.71
C VAL A 14 -10.56 4.01 -16.59
N ALA A 15 -10.31 5.30 -16.83
CA ALA A 15 -9.17 5.75 -17.62
C ALA A 15 -7.82 5.35 -16.97
N MET A 16 -7.70 5.46 -15.65
CA MET A 16 -6.48 5.06 -14.92
C MET A 16 -6.24 3.55 -14.99
N ILE A 17 -7.28 2.73 -14.84
CA ILE A 17 -7.18 1.27 -14.96
C ILE A 17 -6.79 0.88 -16.38
N ALA A 18 -7.40 1.51 -17.39
CA ALA A 18 -7.05 1.28 -18.80
C ALA A 18 -5.59 1.68 -19.08
N ALA A 19 -5.15 2.85 -18.59
CA ALA A 19 -3.78 3.31 -18.73
C ALA A 19 -2.77 2.38 -18.03
N ALA A 20 -3.11 1.86 -16.84
CA ALA A 20 -2.30 0.88 -16.15
C ALA A 20 -2.18 -0.42 -16.95
N THR A 21 -3.29 -0.89 -17.51
CA THR A 21 -3.33 -2.10 -18.35
C THR A 21 -2.46 -1.96 -19.59
N ALA A 22 -2.63 -0.85 -20.32
CA ALA A 22 -1.80 -0.54 -21.48
C ALA A 22 -0.32 -0.39 -21.10
N GLY A 23 -0.03 0.24 -19.97
CA GLY A 23 1.32 0.41 -19.43
C GLY A 23 2.01 -0.93 -19.15
N VAL A 24 1.33 -1.88 -18.48
CA VAL A 24 1.88 -3.23 -18.25
C VAL A 24 2.17 -3.94 -19.56
N VAL A 25 1.23 -3.94 -20.51
CA VAL A 25 1.40 -4.59 -21.82
C VAL A 25 2.59 -3.98 -22.57
N MET A 26 2.69 -2.66 -22.60
CA MET A 26 3.79 -1.94 -23.25
C MET A 26 5.14 -2.25 -22.59
N ILE A 27 5.22 -2.21 -21.26
CA ILE A 27 6.47 -2.49 -20.54
C ILE A 27 6.88 -3.96 -20.72
N ASN A 28 5.94 -4.91 -20.66
CA ASN A 28 6.22 -6.31 -20.96
C ASN A 28 6.81 -6.48 -22.37
N TRP A 29 6.24 -5.80 -23.36
CA TRP A 29 6.74 -5.82 -24.74
C TRP A 29 8.15 -5.20 -24.86
N LEU A 30 8.42 -4.11 -24.15
CA LEU A 30 9.77 -3.53 -24.11
C LEU A 30 10.78 -4.49 -23.48
N LYS A 31 10.43 -5.04 -22.31
CA LYS A 31 11.33 -5.91 -21.54
C LYS A 31 11.58 -7.26 -22.20
N SER A 32 10.63 -7.79 -22.96
CA SER A 32 10.83 -9.01 -23.78
C SER A 32 11.84 -8.81 -24.91
N ARG A 33 12.09 -7.56 -25.31
CA ARG A 33 13.13 -7.15 -26.27
C ARG A 33 14.46 -6.77 -25.60
N GLY A 34 14.62 -7.10 -24.33
CA GLY A 34 15.84 -6.84 -23.57
C GLY A 34 15.94 -5.42 -23.00
N HIS A 35 14.89 -4.59 -23.09
CA HIS A 35 14.91 -3.27 -22.47
C HIS A 35 15.07 -3.38 -20.94
N ARG A 36 15.95 -2.54 -20.39
CA ARG A 36 16.14 -2.34 -18.95
C ARG A 36 16.29 -0.84 -18.69
N CYS A 37 15.63 -0.35 -17.66
CA CYS A 37 15.71 1.06 -17.31
C CYS A 37 17.08 1.37 -16.67
N SER A 38 17.97 2.03 -17.42
CA SER A 38 19.31 2.43 -16.96
C SER A 38 19.33 3.71 -16.13
N TRP A 39 18.17 4.18 -15.65
CA TRP A 39 18.09 5.41 -14.87
C TRP A 39 18.78 5.23 -13.52
N SER A 40 19.57 6.24 -13.11
CA SER A 40 20.09 6.29 -11.75
C SER A 40 18.94 6.41 -10.74
N TRP A 41 19.23 6.09 -9.49
CA TRP A 41 18.26 6.21 -8.40
C TRP A 41 17.70 7.63 -8.27
N GLU A 42 18.52 8.66 -8.44
CA GLU A 42 18.09 10.06 -8.35
C GLU A 42 17.01 10.37 -9.40
N LYS A 43 17.18 9.88 -10.63
CA LYS A 43 16.19 10.04 -11.70
C LYS A 43 14.89 9.28 -11.40
N LYS A 44 15.01 8.03 -10.92
CA LYS A 44 13.85 7.22 -10.49
C LYS A 44 13.09 7.92 -9.36
N ARG A 45 13.81 8.40 -8.34
CA ARG A 45 13.27 9.16 -7.19
C ARG A 45 12.53 10.42 -7.64
N ILE A 46 13.11 11.21 -8.54
CA ILE A 46 12.45 12.40 -9.08
C ILE A 46 11.14 12.02 -9.79
N ALA A 47 11.15 10.95 -10.61
CA ALA A 47 9.94 10.49 -11.29
C ALA A 47 8.84 10.05 -10.30
N TYR A 48 9.19 9.32 -9.24
CA TYR A 48 8.25 8.99 -8.16
C TYR A 48 7.66 10.24 -7.52
N LEU A 49 8.49 11.21 -7.12
CA LEU A 49 8.03 12.42 -6.45
C LEU A 49 7.16 13.30 -7.36
N VAL A 50 7.52 13.41 -8.64
CA VAL A 50 6.71 14.12 -9.64
C VAL A 50 5.35 13.45 -9.82
N TYR A 51 5.32 12.12 -9.92
CA TYR A 51 4.07 11.38 -10.03
C TYR A 51 3.20 11.56 -8.78
N ILE A 52 3.77 11.39 -7.58
CA ILE A 52 3.05 11.52 -6.31
C ILE A 52 2.48 12.94 -6.17
N GLY A 53 3.30 13.97 -6.37
CA GLY A 53 2.86 15.36 -6.32
C GLY A 53 1.79 15.68 -7.36
N GLY A 54 1.96 15.19 -8.60
CA GLY A 54 0.98 15.32 -9.66
C GLY A 54 -0.35 14.64 -9.35
N ALA A 55 -0.33 13.43 -8.76
CA ALA A 55 -1.52 12.69 -8.36
C ALA A 55 -2.27 13.39 -7.22
N VAL A 56 -1.57 13.97 -6.25
CA VAL A 56 -2.17 14.78 -5.18
C VAL A 56 -2.84 16.03 -5.77
N LEU A 57 -2.14 16.78 -6.62
CA LEU A 57 -2.69 17.97 -7.28
C LEU A 57 -3.91 17.63 -8.15
N PHE A 58 -3.83 16.54 -8.92
CA PHE A 58 -4.93 16.07 -9.74
C PHE A 58 -6.13 15.60 -8.90
N GLY A 59 -5.88 14.92 -7.78
CA GLY A 59 -6.92 14.56 -6.81
C GLY A 59 -7.64 15.79 -6.25
N CYS A 60 -6.91 16.80 -5.79
CA CYS A 60 -7.49 18.07 -5.32
C CYS A 60 -8.28 18.78 -6.42
N PHE A 61 -7.76 18.80 -7.65
CA PHE A 61 -8.48 19.37 -8.81
C PHE A 61 -9.81 18.65 -9.04
N LEU A 62 -9.83 17.33 -9.00
CA LEU A 62 -11.06 16.55 -9.15
C LEU A 62 -12.04 16.85 -8.01
N ASP A 63 -11.57 16.84 -6.77
CA ASP A 63 -12.39 17.09 -5.57
C ASP A 63 -12.97 18.52 -5.55
N ARG A 64 -12.25 19.49 -6.12
CA ARG A 64 -12.70 20.89 -6.24
C ARG A 64 -13.82 21.05 -7.29
N ASN A 65 -13.72 20.35 -8.41
CA ASN A 65 -14.57 20.59 -9.58
C ASN A 65 -15.71 19.56 -9.73
N PHE A 66 -15.58 18.39 -9.13
CA PHE A 66 -16.52 17.29 -9.26
C PHE A 66 -16.81 16.66 -7.90
N CYS A 67 -18.10 16.55 -7.56
CA CYS A 67 -18.52 15.98 -6.28
C CYS A 67 -17.93 14.57 -6.08
N SER A 68 -17.20 14.41 -4.98
CA SER A 68 -16.63 13.15 -4.50
C SER A 68 -17.45 12.58 -3.37
N THR A 69 -17.54 11.26 -3.33
CA THR A 69 -18.16 10.51 -2.24
C THR A 69 -17.11 9.72 -1.46
N ASP A 70 -17.42 9.41 -0.21
CA ASP A 70 -16.68 8.46 0.63
C ASP A 70 -16.43 7.12 -0.07
N MET A 71 -17.33 6.69 -0.96
CA MET A 71 -17.23 5.44 -1.69
C MET A 71 -16.35 5.48 -2.95
N ILE A 72 -16.20 6.63 -3.62
CA ILE A 72 -15.36 6.74 -4.84
C ILE A 72 -13.90 7.03 -4.53
N ILE A 73 -13.62 7.76 -3.44
CA ILE A 73 -12.27 8.15 -3.02
C ILE A 73 -11.31 6.96 -2.95
N PRO A 74 -11.64 5.83 -2.28
CA PRO A 74 -10.73 4.70 -2.13
C PRO A 74 -10.41 4.04 -3.48
N THR A 75 -11.41 3.84 -4.32
CA THR A 75 -11.26 3.23 -5.64
C THR A 75 -10.41 4.10 -6.57
N ARG A 76 -10.66 5.42 -6.56
CA ARG A 76 -9.85 6.39 -7.32
C ARG A 76 -8.40 6.40 -6.87
N THR A 77 -8.19 6.48 -5.57
CA THR A 77 -6.85 6.43 -4.98
C THR A 77 -6.14 5.13 -5.36
N GLN A 78 -6.81 3.99 -5.32
CA GLN A 78 -6.21 2.73 -5.69
C GLN A 78 -5.84 2.69 -7.18
N ALA A 79 -6.69 3.22 -8.06
CA ALA A 79 -6.39 3.31 -9.48
C ALA A 79 -5.14 4.18 -9.77
N MET A 80 -4.97 5.29 -9.02
CA MET A 80 -3.73 6.07 -9.04
C MET A 80 -2.53 5.26 -8.51
N ALA A 81 -2.72 4.52 -7.43
CA ALA A 81 -1.67 3.68 -6.85
C ALA A 81 -1.21 2.56 -7.79
N VAL A 82 -2.12 1.98 -8.58
CA VAL A 82 -1.78 0.99 -9.62
C VAL A 82 -0.81 1.58 -10.65
N LEU A 83 -1.04 2.81 -11.11
CA LEU A 83 -0.16 3.48 -12.07
C LEU A 83 1.25 3.71 -11.50
N LEU A 84 1.36 4.03 -10.20
CA LEU A 84 2.64 4.07 -9.49
C LEU A 84 3.34 2.70 -9.53
N GLY A 85 2.58 1.62 -9.32
CA GLY A 85 3.06 0.24 -9.44
C GLY A 85 3.58 -0.11 -10.84
N VAL A 86 2.90 0.37 -11.89
CA VAL A 86 3.35 0.21 -13.29
C VAL A 86 4.67 0.95 -13.53
N MET A 87 4.84 2.14 -12.97
CA MET A 87 6.10 2.89 -13.07
C MET A 87 7.25 2.18 -12.35
N ASP A 88 7.00 1.61 -11.18
CA ASP A 88 8.00 0.80 -10.49
C ASP A 88 8.35 -0.48 -11.26
N PHE A 89 7.35 -1.13 -11.87
CA PHE A 89 7.62 -2.26 -12.75
C PHE A 89 8.55 -1.86 -13.88
N TYR A 90 8.36 -0.70 -14.50
CA TYR A 90 9.30 -0.19 -15.51
C TYR A 90 10.73 -0.03 -14.98
N PHE A 91 10.89 0.43 -13.73
CA PHE A 91 12.19 0.61 -13.09
C PHE A 91 12.83 -0.66 -12.53
N SER A 92 12.05 -1.73 -12.33
CA SER A 92 12.51 -3.02 -11.81
C SER A 92 13.33 -3.85 -12.81
N GLU A 93 14.04 -4.84 -12.30
CA GLU A 93 14.75 -5.85 -13.12
C GLU A 93 13.84 -6.98 -13.62
N VAL A 94 12.62 -7.08 -13.10
CA VAL A 94 11.67 -8.13 -13.48
C VAL A 94 11.34 -8.04 -14.95
N SER A 95 11.56 -9.12 -15.67
CA SER A 95 11.45 -9.17 -17.14
C SER A 95 10.01 -9.18 -17.64
N TYR A 96 9.08 -9.65 -16.82
CA TYR A 96 7.69 -9.85 -17.22
C TYR A 96 6.76 -9.83 -16.01
N LEU A 97 5.61 -9.17 -16.13
CA LEU A 97 4.49 -9.30 -15.21
C LEU A 97 3.31 -10.00 -15.88
N PRO A 98 2.76 -11.06 -15.28
CA PRO A 98 1.58 -11.72 -15.83
C PRO A 98 0.34 -10.82 -15.72
N ILE A 99 -0.61 -10.97 -16.63
CA ILE A 99 -1.90 -10.23 -16.59
C ILE A 99 -2.73 -10.64 -15.35
N SER A 100 -2.43 -11.78 -14.72
CA SER A 100 -3.07 -12.22 -13.46
C SER A 100 -2.86 -11.25 -12.29
N ILE A 101 -2.02 -10.22 -12.44
CA ILE A 101 -1.91 -9.13 -11.47
C ILE A 101 -3.20 -8.30 -11.30
N PHE A 102 -4.04 -8.21 -12.34
CA PHE A 102 -5.26 -7.38 -12.30
C PHE A 102 -6.36 -7.93 -11.39
N PRO A 103 -6.62 -9.26 -11.36
CA PRO A 103 -7.46 -9.85 -10.32
C PRO A 103 -7.05 -9.46 -8.90
N GLY A 104 -5.74 -9.52 -8.59
CA GLY A 104 -5.22 -9.07 -7.29
C GLY A 104 -5.50 -7.58 -7.06
N ALA A 105 -5.18 -6.74 -8.06
CA ALA A 105 -5.53 -5.31 -8.06
C ALA A 105 -7.02 -5.04 -7.76
N PHE A 106 -7.89 -5.85 -8.33
CA PHE A 106 -9.34 -5.76 -8.17
C PHE A 106 -9.79 -6.18 -6.77
N ILE A 107 -9.19 -7.21 -6.16
CA ILE A 107 -9.47 -7.62 -4.78
C ILE A 107 -9.24 -6.46 -3.82
N TRP A 108 -8.14 -5.73 -3.97
CA TRP A 108 -7.90 -4.56 -3.13
C TRP A 108 -8.91 -3.45 -3.35
N CYS A 109 -9.34 -3.19 -4.58
CA CYS A 109 -10.44 -2.26 -4.84
C CYS A 109 -11.73 -2.68 -4.10
N ILE A 110 -12.09 -3.97 -4.15
CA ILE A 110 -13.25 -4.51 -3.43
C ILE A 110 -13.08 -4.34 -1.92
N VAL A 111 -11.92 -4.73 -1.36
CA VAL A 111 -11.69 -4.67 0.09
C VAL A 111 -11.65 -3.23 0.58
N LEU A 112 -11.08 -2.30 -0.20
CA LEU A 112 -11.13 -0.86 0.10
C LEU A 112 -12.56 -0.34 0.07
N TYR A 113 -13.38 -0.75 -0.91
CA TYR A 113 -14.80 -0.40 -0.95
C TYR A 113 -15.53 -0.92 0.30
N LEU A 114 -15.39 -2.21 0.60
CA LEU A 114 -16.00 -2.85 1.77
C LEU A 114 -15.53 -2.23 3.09
N ARG A 115 -14.26 -1.81 3.16
CA ARG A 115 -13.73 -1.08 4.31
C ARG A 115 -14.52 0.20 4.55
N ASN A 116 -14.69 1.05 3.54
CA ASN A 116 -15.38 2.33 3.72
C ASN A 116 -16.87 2.14 3.97
N TYR A 117 -17.47 1.12 3.35
CA TYR A 117 -18.82 0.70 3.70
C TYR A 117 -18.93 0.32 5.19
N ALA A 118 -18.04 -0.53 5.70
CA ALA A 118 -18.03 -0.93 7.10
C ALA A 118 -17.79 0.25 8.06
N ILE A 119 -16.84 1.14 7.74
CA ILE A 119 -16.59 2.35 8.53
C ILE A 119 -17.85 3.23 8.57
N ARG A 120 -18.53 3.39 7.43
CA ARG A 120 -19.77 4.17 7.36
C ARG A 120 -20.87 3.61 8.26
N GLU A 121 -21.05 2.30 8.27
CA GLU A 121 -22.06 1.64 9.11
C GLU A 121 -21.69 1.70 10.60
N LEU A 122 -20.40 1.58 10.94
CA LEU A 122 -19.92 1.55 12.33
C LEU A 122 -19.74 2.92 12.97
N VAL A 123 -19.34 3.92 12.19
CA VAL A 123 -18.93 5.25 12.69
C VAL A 123 -19.85 6.36 12.17
N GLY A 124 -20.29 6.26 10.91
CA GLY A 124 -21.15 7.24 10.26
C GLY A 124 -20.64 7.73 8.91
N PRO A 125 -21.45 8.50 8.17
CA PRO A 125 -21.07 9.00 6.85
C PRO A 125 -20.02 10.13 6.92
N SER A 126 -19.30 10.32 5.81
CA SER A 126 -18.42 11.49 5.61
C SER A 126 -17.29 11.62 6.64
N VAL A 127 -16.67 10.50 7.02
CA VAL A 127 -15.51 10.47 7.93
C VAL A 127 -14.18 10.80 7.24
N VAL A 128 -14.15 10.88 5.91
CA VAL A 128 -12.98 11.28 5.13
C VAL A 128 -13.08 12.76 4.81
N THR A 129 -12.08 13.54 5.25
CA THR A 129 -11.99 14.98 4.93
C THR A 129 -11.65 15.19 3.46
N ILE A 130 -12.49 15.93 2.73
CA ILE A 130 -12.22 16.27 1.33
C ILE A 130 -11.31 17.50 1.29
N VAL A 131 -10.13 17.34 0.66
CA VAL A 131 -9.17 18.44 0.47
C VAL A 131 -9.24 18.90 -0.98
N THR A 132 -9.56 20.17 -1.19
CA THR A 132 -9.75 20.79 -2.52
C THR A 132 -8.65 21.77 -2.90
N GLU A 133 -7.86 22.23 -1.91
CA GLU A 133 -6.79 23.22 -2.09
C GLU A 133 -5.59 22.87 -1.19
N LEU A 134 -4.37 23.26 -1.60
CA LEU A 134 -3.12 22.99 -0.89
C LEU A 134 -2.45 24.30 -0.46
N THR A 135 -3.09 25.04 0.44
CA THR A 135 -2.43 26.18 1.10
C THR A 135 -1.32 25.66 2.03
N PRO A 136 -0.32 26.50 2.42
CA PRO A 136 0.72 26.06 3.35
C PRO A 136 0.18 25.49 4.68
N GLU A 137 -0.91 26.06 5.19
CA GLU A 137 -1.59 25.58 6.39
C GLU A 137 -2.21 24.19 6.17
N VAL A 138 -2.92 23.98 5.06
CA VAL A 138 -3.49 22.66 4.72
C VAL A 138 -2.37 21.62 4.59
N VAL A 139 -1.29 21.95 3.88
CA VAL A 139 -0.13 21.05 3.74
C VAL A 139 0.44 20.66 5.10
N PHE A 140 0.58 21.61 6.02
CA PHE A 140 1.04 21.32 7.38
C PHE A 140 0.11 20.34 8.11
N TYR A 141 -1.21 20.55 8.06
CA TYR A 141 -2.18 19.63 8.67
C TYR A 141 -2.21 18.26 8.01
N GLU A 142 -2.10 18.17 6.69
CA GLU A 142 -2.00 16.89 5.99
C GLU A 142 -0.71 16.14 6.37
N CYS A 143 0.42 16.84 6.52
CA CYS A 143 1.65 16.25 7.02
C CYS A 143 1.49 15.70 8.43
N LEU A 144 0.92 16.48 9.36
CA LEU A 144 0.64 16.01 10.73
C LEU A 144 -0.28 14.78 10.71
N ARG A 145 -1.41 14.87 10.00
CA ARG A 145 -2.36 13.76 9.86
C ARG A 145 -1.66 12.51 9.34
N PHE A 146 -0.86 12.64 8.29
CA PHE A 146 -0.16 11.51 7.69
C PHE A 146 0.90 10.90 8.63
N MET A 147 1.66 11.73 9.35
CA MET A 147 2.67 11.27 10.31
C MET A 147 2.09 10.46 11.47
N PHE A 148 0.88 10.77 11.94
CA PHE A 148 0.19 9.96 12.96
C PHE A 148 -0.52 8.75 12.37
N LEU A 149 -1.10 8.91 11.18
CA LEU A 149 -1.85 7.87 10.49
C LEU A 149 -0.97 6.65 10.17
N VAL A 150 0.14 6.82 9.47
CA VAL A 150 0.95 5.70 8.94
C VAL A 150 1.43 4.75 10.04
N PRO A 151 2.07 5.19 11.15
CA PRO A 151 2.50 4.27 12.20
C PRO A 151 1.31 3.62 12.91
N THR A 152 0.21 4.35 13.11
CA THR A 152 -0.97 3.81 13.81
C THR A 152 -1.67 2.74 12.98
N VAL A 153 -1.94 3.02 11.71
CA VAL A 153 -2.49 2.04 10.77
C VAL A 153 -1.53 0.87 10.61
N GLY A 154 -0.24 1.12 10.50
CA GLY A 154 0.79 0.08 10.44
C GLY A 154 0.70 -0.88 11.61
N VAL A 155 0.78 -0.37 12.85
CA VAL A 155 0.72 -1.21 14.07
C VAL A 155 -0.61 -1.96 14.19
N LEU A 156 -1.75 -1.29 14.00
CA LEU A 156 -3.06 -1.93 14.17
C LEU A 156 -3.34 -2.99 13.11
N SER A 157 -2.97 -2.73 11.86
CA SER A 157 -3.04 -3.70 10.77
C SER A 157 -2.18 -4.92 11.06
N ASP A 158 -0.97 -4.65 11.53
CA ASP A 158 0.04 -5.67 11.71
C ASP A 158 -0.20 -6.57 12.93
N LEU A 159 -0.83 -6.02 13.98
CA LEU A 159 -1.32 -6.83 15.10
C LEU A 159 -2.33 -7.91 14.65
N ILE A 160 -3.11 -7.64 13.59
CA ILE A 160 -4.05 -8.62 13.01
C ILE A 160 -3.34 -9.53 12.01
N PHE A 161 -2.46 -8.97 11.18
CA PHE A 161 -1.75 -9.72 10.14
C PHE A 161 -0.75 -10.73 10.71
N CYS A 162 0.10 -10.34 11.65
CA CYS A 162 1.20 -11.16 12.18
C CYS A 162 0.76 -12.58 12.62
N PRO A 163 -0.30 -12.80 13.42
CA PRO A 163 -0.69 -14.15 13.83
C PRO A 163 -1.22 -14.99 12.66
N LEU A 164 -1.95 -14.37 11.72
CA LEU A 164 -2.45 -15.05 10.52
C LEU A 164 -1.29 -15.44 9.58
N HIS A 165 -0.30 -14.55 9.46
CA HIS A 165 0.89 -14.80 8.68
C HIS A 165 1.74 -15.93 9.28
N ARG A 166 1.98 -15.92 10.59
CA ARG A 166 2.61 -17.07 11.30
C ARG A 166 1.88 -18.38 11.05
N TRP A 167 0.56 -18.34 11.05
CA TRP A 167 -0.28 -19.51 10.78
C TRP A 167 -0.13 -20.04 9.34
N LEU A 168 0.07 -19.17 8.36
CA LEU A 168 0.38 -19.54 6.97
C LEU A 168 1.79 -20.10 6.81
N HIS A 169 2.75 -19.68 7.64
CA HIS A 169 4.11 -20.22 7.66
C HIS A 169 4.26 -21.59 8.33
N ALA A 170 3.17 -22.16 8.87
CA ALA A 170 3.18 -23.54 9.35
C ALA A 170 3.55 -24.50 8.20
N PRO A 171 4.39 -25.55 8.42
CA PRO A 171 5.01 -26.34 7.35
C PRO A 171 4.05 -26.85 6.25
N CYS A 172 2.87 -27.35 6.64
CA CYS A 172 1.87 -27.85 5.70
C CYS A 172 1.18 -26.74 4.89
N ARG A 173 1.02 -25.54 5.46
CA ARG A 173 0.37 -24.41 4.79
C ARG A 173 1.34 -23.60 3.96
N TYR A 174 2.57 -23.42 4.44
CA TYR A 174 3.59 -22.64 3.75
C TYR A 174 3.78 -23.15 2.33
N SER A 175 4.05 -24.46 2.20
CA SER A 175 4.25 -25.12 0.90
C SER A 175 3.05 -25.02 -0.04
N GLN A 176 1.83 -24.93 0.49
CA GLN A 176 0.59 -24.95 -0.29
C GLN A 176 0.01 -23.56 -0.58
N GLN A 177 0.32 -22.55 0.24
CA GLN A 177 -0.45 -21.31 0.31
C GLN A 177 0.39 -20.04 0.31
N HIS A 178 1.69 -20.11 0.64
CA HIS A 178 2.49 -18.90 0.86
C HIS A 178 3.91 -18.99 0.27
N LYS A 179 4.39 -20.20 -0.09
CA LYS A 179 5.68 -20.39 -0.76
C LYS A 179 5.71 -19.71 -2.13
N GLY A 180 4.62 -19.77 -2.88
CA GLY A 180 4.51 -19.11 -4.19
C GLY A 180 4.69 -17.59 -4.09
N HIS A 181 4.21 -16.98 -3.02
CA HIS A 181 4.46 -15.57 -2.73
C HIS A 181 5.93 -15.26 -2.49
N HIS A 182 6.61 -16.05 -1.65
CA HIS A 182 8.06 -15.88 -1.43
C HIS A 182 8.88 -16.07 -2.71
N GLU A 183 8.52 -17.06 -3.53
CA GLU A 183 9.17 -17.30 -4.82
C GLU A 183 8.93 -16.17 -5.83
N PHE A 184 7.69 -15.64 -5.89
CA PHE A 184 7.33 -14.54 -6.78
C PHE A 184 7.99 -13.22 -6.37
N MET A 185 8.04 -12.95 -5.05
CA MET A 185 8.59 -11.70 -4.51
C MET A 185 10.12 -11.74 -4.33
N GLY A 186 10.78 -12.86 -4.64
CA GLY A 186 12.25 -12.97 -4.62
C GLY A 186 12.97 -11.98 -5.56
N GLN A 187 12.26 -11.37 -6.52
CA GLN A 187 12.78 -10.31 -7.39
C GLN A 187 12.15 -8.92 -7.15
N LEU A 188 11.26 -8.79 -6.16
CA LEU A 188 10.53 -7.58 -5.69
C LEU A 188 10.02 -6.65 -6.82
N THR A 189 8.71 -6.53 -6.97
CA THR A 189 8.12 -5.43 -7.80
C THR A 189 6.96 -4.79 -7.07
N SER A 190 6.86 -3.46 -7.13
CA SER A 190 5.83 -2.69 -6.42
C SER A 190 4.46 -2.78 -7.07
N LEU A 191 4.24 -3.66 -8.04
CA LEU A 191 2.87 -3.98 -8.46
C LEU A 191 2.22 -4.89 -7.40
N VAL A 192 2.26 -4.40 -6.15
CA VAL A 192 1.88 -5.02 -4.86
C VAL A 192 0.38 -5.02 -4.71
N ILE A 193 -0.25 -5.60 -5.70
CA ILE A 193 -1.61 -5.99 -5.53
C ILE A 193 -1.81 -7.43 -5.97
N TYR A 194 -0.75 -8.05 -6.47
CA TYR A 194 -0.68 -9.48 -6.70
C TYR A 194 0.57 -10.04 -6.04
N HIS A 195 0.35 -10.81 -5.00
CA HIS A 195 1.38 -11.41 -4.16
C HIS A 195 1.82 -12.78 -4.69
N GLY A 196 1.52 -13.12 -5.95
CA GLY A 196 1.78 -14.45 -6.50
C GLY A 196 0.66 -15.47 -6.23
N ASP A 197 -0.14 -15.24 -5.19
CA ASP A 197 -1.30 -16.06 -4.81
C ASP A 197 -2.47 -15.17 -4.35
N ILE A 198 -3.69 -15.56 -4.74
CA ILE A 198 -4.92 -14.81 -4.45
C ILE A 198 -5.26 -14.79 -2.96
N LYS A 199 -4.84 -15.80 -2.19
CA LYS A 199 -5.06 -15.87 -0.75
C LYS A 199 -4.20 -14.87 -0.02
N ASP A 200 -2.96 -14.65 -0.46
CA ASP A 200 -2.08 -13.62 0.08
C ASP A 200 -2.62 -12.22 -0.25
N ASP A 201 -3.14 -12.02 -1.48
CA ASP A 201 -3.84 -10.78 -1.86
C ASP A 201 -5.03 -10.49 -0.95
N LEU A 202 -5.84 -11.50 -0.63
CA LEU A 202 -6.97 -11.37 0.27
C LEU A 202 -6.51 -11.16 1.72
N LEU A 203 -5.56 -11.94 2.22
CA LEU A 203 -5.08 -11.86 3.60
C LEU A 203 -4.52 -10.46 3.89
N MET A 204 -3.60 -9.99 3.04
CA MET A 204 -2.95 -8.70 3.25
C MET A 204 -3.94 -7.55 3.14
N SER A 205 -4.77 -7.53 2.11
CA SER A 205 -5.79 -6.49 1.96
C SER A 205 -6.78 -6.49 3.13
N VAL A 206 -7.29 -7.64 3.54
CA VAL A 206 -8.30 -7.73 4.62
C VAL A 206 -7.70 -7.35 5.97
N SER A 207 -6.55 -7.91 6.35
CA SER A 207 -5.91 -7.61 7.65
C SER A 207 -5.56 -6.13 7.80
N ILE A 208 -5.02 -5.51 6.75
CA ILE A 208 -4.74 -4.06 6.74
C ILE A 208 -6.03 -3.25 6.90
N ASN A 209 -7.07 -3.59 6.14
CA ASN A 209 -8.31 -2.83 6.19
C ASN A 209 -9.08 -3.04 7.50
N LEU A 210 -8.97 -4.20 8.16
CA LEU A 210 -9.48 -4.42 9.51
C LEU A 210 -8.77 -3.52 10.54
N GLY A 211 -7.45 -3.39 10.45
CA GLY A 211 -6.68 -2.46 11.29
C GLY A 211 -7.14 -1.01 11.12
N VAL A 212 -7.42 -0.60 9.87
CA VAL A 212 -7.98 0.72 9.57
C VAL A 212 -9.40 0.89 10.16
N ILE A 213 -10.29 -0.09 9.98
CA ILE A 213 -11.65 -0.05 10.57
C ILE A 213 -11.57 0.11 12.09
N PHE A 214 -10.69 -0.67 12.73
CA PHE A 214 -10.48 -0.59 14.17
C PHE A 214 -9.96 0.79 14.59
N TYR A 215 -9.05 1.40 13.82
CA TYR A 215 -8.60 2.76 14.09
C TYR A 215 -9.74 3.78 14.04
N PHE A 216 -10.60 3.71 13.02
CA PHE A 216 -11.79 4.57 12.92
C PHE A 216 -12.72 4.40 14.10
N TYR A 217 -12.97 3.16 14.51
CA TYR A 217 -13.78 2.86 15.68
C TYR A 217 -13.17 3.48 16.95
N LEU A 218 -11.86 3.30 17.19
CA LEU A 218 -11.22 3.89 18.37
C LEU A 218 -11.26 5.42 18.37
N ALA A 219 -11.03 6.05 17.22
CA ALA A 219 -11.08 7.50 17.12
C ALA A 219 -12.50 8.06 17.29
N SER A 220 -13.53 7.34 16.86
CA SER A 220 -14.92 7.78 17.04
C SER A 220 -15.34 7.80 18.51
N LEU A 221 -14.78 6.92 19.35
CA LEU A 221 -15.01 6.94 20.80
C LEU A 221 -14.57 8.25 21.47
N VAL A 222 -13.70 9.03 20.82
CA VAL A 222 -13.20 10.32 21.30
C VAL A 222 -13.51 11.49 20.37
N GLY A 223 -14.36 11.29 19.36
CA GLY A 223 -14.79 12.33 18.41
C GLY A 223 -13.71 12.81 17.43
N LEU A 224 -12.73 11.96 17.12
CA LEU A 224 -11.60 12.27 16.22
C LEU A 224 -11.68 11.56 14.86
N GLU A 225 -12.79 10.92 14.53
CA GLU A 225 -12.92 10.09 13.32
C GLU A 225 -12.66 10.88 12.03
N LYS A 226 -13.09 12.15 11.96
CA LYS A 226 -12.89 13.03 10.80
C LYS A 226 -11.45 13.53 10.67
N SER A 227 -10.65 13.39 11.72
CA SER A 227 -9.25 13.81 11.74
C SER A 227 -8.32 12.72 11.21
N ILE A 228 -8.78 11.46 11.07
CA ILE A 228 -7.93 10.33 10.65
C ILE A 228 -7.52 10.43 9.18
N PHE A 229 -8.50 10.51 8.27
CA PHE A 229 -8.26 10.48 6.83
C PHE A 229 -8.74 11.75 6.14
N SER A 230 -8.05 12.00 5.03
CA SER A 230 -8.42 12.91 3.98
C SER A 230 -8.21 12.27 2.62
N THR A 231 -8.72 12.89 1.56
CA THR A 231 -8.44 12.46 0.19
C THR A 231 -6.94 12.38 -0.10
N VAL A 232 -6.14 13.30 0.45
CA VAL A 232 -4.67 13.30 0.35
C VAL A 232 -4.05 12.14 1.13
N THR A 233 -4.37 11.98 2.40
CA THR A 233 -3.74 10.94 3.24
C THR A 233 -4.17 9.53 2.86
N VAL A 234 -5.40 9.35 2.36
CA VAL A 234 -5.83 8.08 1.75
C VAL A 234 -4.95 7.75 0.54
N LEU A 235 -4.70 8.74 -0.34
CA LEU A 235 -3.81 8.58 -1.50
C LEU A 235 -2.38 8.23 -1.09
N LEU A 236 -1.79 9.01 -0.20
CA LEU A 236 -0.42 8.76 0.27
C LEU A 236 -0.30 7.42 1.01
N ASN A 237 -1.34 6.99 1.74
CA ASN A 237 -1.34 5.69 2.41
C ASN A 237 -1.40 4.53 1.40
N SER A 238 -2.18 4.65 0.32
CA SER A 238 -2.17 3.66 -0.76
C SER A 238 -0.82 3.60 -1.47
N PHE A 239 -0.19 4.75 -1.76
CA PHE A 239 1.17 4.76 -2.30
C PHE A 239 2.19 4.12 -1.34
N ASN A 240 2.06 4.36 -0.03
CA ASN A 240 2.93 3.75 0.97
C ASN A 240 2.75 2.24 1.01
N GLY A 241 1.50 1.77 0.91
CA GLY A 241 1.18 0.35 0.73
C GLY A 241 1.80 -0.24 -0.53
N MET A 242 1.77 0.47 -1.66
CA MET A 242 2.41 0.01 -2.90
C MET A 242 3.93 -0.11 -2.77
N PHE A 243 4.60 0.80 -2.05
CA PHE A 243 6.06 0.71 -1.91
C PHE A 243 6.55 -0.42 -0.98
N SER A 244 5.65 -1.13 -0.33
CA SER A 244 5.96 -2.26 0.55
C SER A 244 6.82 -3.36 -0.05
N HIS A 245 6.65 -3.61 -1.35
CA HIS A 245 7.47 -4.57 -2.07
C HIS A 245 8.08 -3.96 -3.33
N ALA A 246 8.46 -2.69 -3.24
CA ALA A 246 9.10 -2.02 -4.34
C ALA A 246 10.40 -2.70 -4.76
N HIS A 247 10.73 -2.54 -6.05
CA HIS A 247 11.95 -3.12 -6.62
C HIS A 247 13.23 -2.69 -5.90
N ASP A 248 13.21 -1.51 -5.27
CA ASP A 248 14.32 -0.93 -4.52
C ASP A 248 13.90 -0.60 -3.10
N ILE A 249 14.71 -0.99 -2.12
CA ILE A 249 14.45 -0.72 -0.70
C ILE A 249 14.39 0.78 -0.39
N ARG A 250 15.08 1.61 -1.18
CA ARG A 250 15.07 3.07 -0.99
C ARG A 250 13.69 3.67 -1.27
N CYS A 251 12.80 2.96 -1.97
CA CYS A 251 11.41 3.37 -2.15
C CYS A 251 10.61 3.39 -0.84
N ALA A 252 10.97 2.53 0.12
CA ALA A 252 10.33 2.41 1.42
C ALA A 252 10.22 3.73 2.19
N GLY A 253 11.23 4.60 2.03
CA GLY A 253 11.32 5.89 2.72
C GLY A 253 10.86 7.09 1.89
N LEU A 254 10.29 6.90 0.69
CA LEU A 254 9.96 8.01 -0.22
C LEU A 254 8.84 8.90 0.29
N ILE A 255 7.84 8.32 0.97
CA ILE A 255 6.64 9.04 1.42
C ILE A 255 6.74 9.42 2.89
N VAL A 256 7.16 8.46 3.75
CA VAL A 256 7.45 8.73 5.15
C VAL A 256 8.82 8.14 5.49
N PRO A 257 9.76 8.95 6.04
CA PRO A 257 11.06 8.46 6.48
C PRO A 257 10.93 7.77 7.85
N LEU A 258 10.10 6.73 7.94
CA LEU A 258 10.04 5.89 9.13
C LEU A 258 11.35 5.14 9.30
N ARG A 259 11.73 4.91 10.56
CA ARG A 259 12.84 4.00 10.85
C ARG A 259 12.51 2.59 10.33
N ASP A 260 13.53 1.85 9.92
CA ASP A 260 13.37 0.52 9.31
C ASP A 260 12.52 -0.43 10.18
N GLU A 261 12.57 -0.32 11.51
CA GLU A 261 11.79 -1.15 12.43
C GLU A 261 10.27 -0.88 12.38
N MET A 262 9.88 0.33 11.96
CA MET A 262 8.48 0.77 11.79
C MET A 262 8.06 0.82 10.32
N ASN A 263 9.02 0.68 9.41
CA ASN A 263 8.77 0.76 7.98
C ASN A 263 8.37 -0.60 7.44
N PHE A 264 7.10 -0.71 7.10
CA PHE A 264 6.46 -1.88 6.49
C PHE A 264 7.33 -2.57 5.43
N ALA A 265 7.80 -1.81 4.45
CA ALA A 265 8.59 -2.33 3.33
C ALA A 265 9.97 -2.85 3.78
N ALA A 266 10.63 -2.09 4.66
CA ALA A 266 11.99 -2.42 5.08
C ALA A 266 12.03 -3.60 6.03
N TYR A 267 11.12 -3.64 6.99
CA TYR A 267 11.04 -4.71 7.96
C TYR A 267 10.57 -6.01 7.30
N HIS A 268 9.52 -5.96 6.46
CA HIS A 268 8.99 -7.15 5.81
C HIS A 268 9.96 -7.74 4.76
N ARG A 269 10.84 -6.93 4.17
CA ARG A 269 11.89 -7.48 3.29
C ARG A 269 12.81 -8.48 3.99
N LEU A 270 13.08 -8.32 5.30
CA LEU A 270 13.86 -9.31 6.06
C LEU A 270 13.16 -10.66 6.10
N HIS A 271 11.84 -10.66 6.22
CA HIS A 271 11.03 -11.87 6.23
C HIS A 271 11.19 -12.66 4.93
N HIS A 272 11.19 -11.99 3.78
CA HIS A 272 11.45 -12.66 2.50
C HIS A 272 12.85 -13.28 2.39
N LEU A 273 13.85 -12.68 3.04
CA LEU A 273 15.21 -13.23 3.09
C LEU A 273 15.34 -14.35 4.14
N TYR A 274 14.55 -14.29 5.20
CA TYR A 274 14.55 -15.21 6.32
C TYR A 274 13.10 -15.63 6.67
N PRO A 275 12.48 -16.55 5.91
CA PRO A 275 11.04 -16.85 6.02
C PRO A 275 10.57 -17.34 7.40
N ASN A 276 11.49 -17.80 8.25
CA ASN A 276 11.18 -18.24 9.62
C ASN A 276 11.29 -17.10 10.67
N CYS A 277 11.46 -15.86 10.23
CA CYS A 277 11.70 -14.69 11.07
C CYS A 277 10.86 -13.50 10.61
N ASN A 278 10.68 -12.49 11.48
CA ASN A 278 10.02 -11.23 11.17
C ASN A 278 8.62 -11.42 10.57
N PHE A 279 7.75 -12.20 11.22
CA PHE A 279 6.41 -12.49 10.68
C PHE A 279 5.50 -11.26 10.67
N GLY A 280 5.74 -10.33 11.59
CA GLY A 280 5.16 -9.01 11.56
C GLY A 280 5.66 -8.23 10.36
N LEU A 281 4.89 -7.22 10.03
CA LEU A 281 5.24 -6.24 9.03
C LEU A 281 6.02 -5.05 9.62
N THR A 282 6.03 -4.96 10.94
CA THR A 282 6.75 -4.01 11.78
C THR A 282 7.28 -4.74 13.03
N MET A 283 8.37 -4.23 13.60
CA MET A 283 8.97 -4.82 14.80
C MET A 283 8.05 -4.82 16.03
N PRO A 284 7.23 -3.78 16.31
CA PRO A 284 6.35 -3.79 17.48
C PRO A 284 5.33 -4.94 17.50
N SER A 285 4.79 -5.34 16.35
CA SER A 285 3.83 -6.44 16.30
C SER A 285 4.51 -7.78 16.61
N ASP A 286 5.70 -8.02 16.04
CA ASP A 286 6.48 -9.22 16.35
C ASP A 286 6.87 -9.25 17.81
N LEU A 287 7.30 -8.12 18.39
CA LEU A 287 7.62 -8.06 19.83
C LEU A 287 6.41 -8.44 20.68
N PHE A 288 5.22 -7.97 20.31
CA PHE A 288 3.99 -8.32 21.00
C PHE A 288 3.67 -9.81 20.86
N TRP A 289 3.67 -10.34 19.63
CA TRP A 289 3.28 -11.73 19.38
C TRP A 289 4.33 -12.75 19.82
N ASP A 290 5.63 -12.46 19.70
CA ASP A 290 6.71 -13.27 20.26
C ASP A 290 6.56 -13.38 21.78
N LYS A 291 6.22 -12.28 22.46
CA LYS A 291 5.95 -12.30 23.91
C LYS A 291 4.72 -13.14 24.25
N VAL A 292 3.63 -13.01 23.50
CA VAL A 292 2.39 -13.79 23.71
C VAL A 292 2.62 -15.28 23.45
N LEU A 293 3.39 -15.63 22.42
CA LEU A 293 3.62 -17.00 21.97
C LEU A 293 4.85 -17.67 22.59
N GLY A 294 5.67 -16.94 23.35
CA GLY A 294 6.92 -17.44 23.92
C GLY A 294 7.98 -17.77 22.86
N GLN A 295 8.04 -16.99 21.78
CA GLN A 295 8.97 -17.19 20.65
C GLN A 295 10.01 -16.06 20.57
N ASN A 296 11.06 -16.24 19.77
CA ASN A 296 12.00 -15.18 19.41
C ASN A 296 12.33 -15.30 17.92
N THR A 297 11.65 -14.51 17.12
CA THR A 297 11.62 -14.61 15.65
C THR A 297 12.14 -13.33 14.98
N ILE A 298 12.61 -12.35 15.76
CA ILE A 298 13.01 -11.03 15.25
C ILE A 298 14.49 -11.02 14.85
N ILE A 299 14.75 -10.69 13.59
CA ILE A 299 16.05 -10.27 13.09
C ILE A 299 16.05 -8.74 12.96
N PRO A 300 17.05 -8.03 13.53
CA PRO A 300 17.08 -6.58 13.47
C PRO A 300 17.43 -6.07 12.06
N PRO A 301 16.81 -4.97 11.57
CA PRO A 301 17.06 -4.42 10.23
C PRO A 301 18.49 -3.98 9.94
N LYS A 302 19.33 -3.81 10.97
CA LYS A 302 20.77 -3.56 10.81
C LYS A 302 21.47 -4.63 9.96
N VAL A 303 20.89 -5.84 9.84
CA VAL A 303 21.38 -6.91 8.97
C VAL A 303 21.25 -6.55 7.48
N LEU A 304 20.23 -5.79 7.06
CA LEU A 304 20.03 -5.38 5.65
C LEU A 304 21.07 -4.38 5.15
N LYS A 305 21.52 -3.44 6.00
CA LYS A 305 22.48 -2.38 5.60
C LYS A 305 23.83 -2.90 5.14
N LYS A 306 24.16 -4.16 5.45
CA LYS A 306 25.38 -4.82 4.98
C LYS A 306 25.28 -5.35 3.55
N GLN A 307 24.07 -5.56 3.01
CA GLN A 307 23.82 -6.15 1.69
C GLN A 307 23.48 -5.10 0.61
N SER A 308 22.99 -3.91 0.98
CA SER A 308 22.64 -2.84 0.03
C SER A 308 23.80 -1.90 -0.35
N LEU A 309 25.01 -2.17 0.17
CA LEU A 309 26.24 -1.40 -0.09
C LEU A 309 27.29 -2.19 -0.90
N THR A 310 26.91 -3.36 -1.41
CA THR A 310 27.67 -4.22 -2.34
C THR A 310 26.89 -4.35 -3.62
#